data_AF-A0A2I4AUH8-F1
#
_entry.id   AF-A0A2I4AUH8-F1
#
_cell.length_a   1.000
_cell.length_b   1.000
_cell.length_c   1.000
_cell.angle_alpha   90.00
_cell.angle_beta   90.00
_cell.angle_gamma   90.00
#
_symmetry.space_group_name_H-M   'P 1'
#
loop_
_entity.id
_entity.type
_entity.pdbx_description
1 polymer ?
#
loop_
_entity_poly.entity_id
_entity_poly.type
_entity_poly.pdbx_seq_one_letter_code
_entity_poly.pdbx_strand_id
1 'polypeptide(L)'
;MDVSDFNSSVIFISHRPPNLTVKQTVYESCREMPAVFIWYLILQFTNMFLGVPANLMVLWLIHKNKGDSSTSDIFIFHLAVLDVLFCLIPPLELVDLVFLTIDATWYVLHFVYGIKDCSPLFLSCICLDRYVAVIHPITFTALKDQNHRTVLAFLVWLIILVYASLKCVGNIMNFDKVFTVMILTAFAFMVFCNVAILWALRQSGPGKDTMHPVKKKAFRMVLVILAIIVFNYFPPVALFPFQNQFSPDVFRCYIHYVAFGLMDFSSTIQPMLYLFKEKLTWRLCCCQANTEQNNSESQGVRTISKSVNQISD
;
A
#
# COMPACT_ATOMS: atom_id res chain seq x y z
N MET A 1 20.78 21.89 -46.22
CA MET A 1 20.43 21.62 -44.81
C MET A 1 18.94 21.87 -44.72
N ASP A 2 18.13 20.84 -44.92
CA ASP A 2 16.70 20.90 -44.69
C ASP A 2 16.35 19.72 -43.79
N VAL A 3 15.86 20.07 -42.61
CA VAL A 3 15.47 19.16 -41.53
C VAL A 3 14.09 18.65 -41.88
N SER A 4 14.00 17.39 -42.27
CA SER A 4 12.74 16.70 -42.48
C SER A 4 12.12 16.34 -41.12
N ASP A 5 11.04 17.04 -40.77
CA ASP A 5 10.18 16.73 -39.63
C ASP A 5 9.62 15.30 -39.77
N PHE A 6 10.12 14.41 -38.91
CA PHE A 6 9.63 13.05 -38.77
C PHE A 6 8.27 13.08 -38.06
N ASN A 7 7.19 13.05 -38.84
CA ASN A 7 5.82 13.02 -38.32
C ASN A 7 5.50 11.60 -37.81
N SER A 8 5.63 11.37 -36.50
CA SER A 8 5.41 10.07 -35.83
C SER A 8 4.01 9.48 -36.01
N SER A 9 3.07 10.25 -36.55
CA SER A 9 1.68 9.86 -36.81
C SER A 9 1.52 8.86 -37.97
N VAL A 10 2.49 8.78 -38.90
CA VAL A 10 2.36 7.98 -40.13
C VAL A 10 2.74 6.51 -39.91
N ILE A 11 3.62 6.22 -38.94
CA ILE A 11 4.04 4.83 -38.64
C ILE A 11 2.89 4.01 -38.01
N PHE A 12 1.92 4.67 -37.36
CA PHE A 12 0.80 3.99 -36.70
C PHE A 12 -0.32 3.51 -37.63
N ILE A 13 -0.36 3.95 -38.90
CA ILE A 13 -1.48 3.65 -39.80
C ILE A 13 -1.18 2.45 -40.72
N SER A 14 0.10 2.12 -40.96
CA SER A 14 0.48 1.29 -42.11
C SER A 14 0.35 -0.24 -41.93
N HIS A 15 -0.14 -0.76 -40.80
CA HIS A 15 -0.09 -2.21 -40.53
C HIS A 15 -1.38 -2.88 -40.01
N ARG A 16 -2.58 -2.32 -40.24
CA ARG A 16 -3.82 -2.96 -39.77
C ARG A 16 -4.82 -3.22 -40.91
N PRO A 17 -5.27 -4.47 -41.13
CA PRO A 17 -6.21 -4.83 -42.21
C PRO A 17 -7.63 -4.27 -41.94
N PRO A 18 -8.40 -3.92 -42.99
CA PRO A 18 -9.56 -3.02 -42.88
C PRO A 18 -10.91 -3.66 -42.49
N ASN A 19 -10.99 -4.96 -42.17
CA ASN A 19 -12.28 -5.67 -42.05
C ASN A 19 -12.50 -6.38 -40.71
N LEU A 20 -12.43 -5.65 -39.60
CA LEU A 20 -12.99 -6.09 -38.32
C LEU A 20 -13.78 -4.92 -37.73
N THR A 21 -15.02 -5.13 -37.30
CA THR A 21 -15.80 -4.15 -36.51
C THR A 21 -14.92 -3.61 -35.40
N VAL A 22 -14.46 -2.37 -35.56
CA VAL A 22 -13.41 -1.77 -34.73
C VAL A 22 -14.00 -1.53 -33.34
N LYS A 23 -13.67 -2.39 -32.38
CA LYS A 23 -13.77 -2.00 -30.96
C LYS A 23 -12.74 -0.90 -30.75
N GLN A 24 -13.19 0.35 -30.59
CA GLN A 24 -12.33 1.49 -30.31
C GLN A 24 -11.58 1.26 -28.99
N THR A 25 -10.28 1.54 -28.95
CA THR A 25 -9.50 1.38 -27.70
C THR A 25 -9.86 2.47 -26.70
N VAL A 26 -9.53 2.25 -25.42
CA VAL A 26 -9.77 3.26 -24.37
C VAL A 26 -8.98 4.53 -24.65
N TYR A 27 -7.75 4.40 -25.14
CA TYR A 27 -6.93 5.55 -25.54
C TYR A 27 -7.57 6.35 -26.68
N GLU A 28 -8.12 5.67 -27.69
CA GLU A 28 -8.77 6.32 -28.81
C GLU A 28 -10.10 6.98 -28.42
N SER A 29 -10.79 6.45 -27.39
CA SER A 29 -12.01 7.05 -26.82
C SER A 29 -11.71 8.30 -25.98
N CYS A 30 -10.52 8.38 -25.37
CA CYS A 30 -10.12 9.46 -24.47
C CYS A 30 -9.01 10.35 -25.05
N ARG A 31 -8.87 10.38 -26.39
CA ARG A 31 -7.75 11.00 -27.11
C ARG A 31 -7.54 12.49 -26.81
N GLU A 32 -8.61 13.20 -26.44
CA GLU A 32 -8.58 14.63 -26.10
C GLU A 32 -7.89 14.91 -24.75
N MET A 33 -7.65 13.90 -23.90
CA MET A 33 -7.03 14.05 -22.58
C MET A 33 -5.83 13.11 -22.35
N PRO A 34 -4.79 13.13 -23.21
CA PRO A 34 -3.69 12.18 -23.14
C PRO A 34 -2.80 12.38 -21.89
N ALA A 35 -2.76 13.60 -21.34
CA ALA A 35 -1.92 13.94 -20.20
C ALA A 35 -2.22 13.11 -18.95
N VAL A 36 -3.50 12.82 -18.68
CA VAL A 36 -3.92 12.03 -17.51
C VAL A 36 -3.50 10.58 -17.66
N PHE A 37 -3.66 10.01 -18.85
CA PHE A 37 -3.22 8.65 -19.16
C PHE A 37 -1.71 8.50 -19.03
N ILE A 38 -0.94 9.46 -19.57
CA ILE A 38 0.52 9.46 -19.43
C ILE A 38 0.91 9.54 -17.96
N TRP A 39 0.31 10.44 -17.19
CA TRP A 39 0.56 10.56 -15.75
C TRP A 39 0.24 9.27 -15.00
N TYR A 40 -0.91 8.65 -15.29
CA TYR A 40 -1.32 7.39 -14.70
C TYR A 40 -0.34 6.25 -15.03
N LEU A 41 0.04 6.10 -16.30
CA LEU A 41 1.01 5.10 -16.73
C LEU A 41 2.37 5.31 -16.05
N ILE A 42 2.83 6.56 -15.90
CA ILE A 42 4.06 6.86 -15.16
C ILE A 42 3.99 6.35 -13.72
N LEU A 43 2.86 6.54 -13.03
CA LEU A 43 2.67 5.99 -11.68
C LEU A 43 2.68 4.47 -11.68
N GLN A 44 2.02 3.82 -12.64
CA GLN A 44 1.99 2.37 -12.70
C GLN A 44 3.35 1.75 -13.01
N PHE A 45 4.13 2.34 -13.93
CA PHE A 45 5.51 1.92 -14.15
C PHE A 45 6.40 2.20 -12.92
N THR A 46 6.16 3.29 -12.20
CA THR A 46 6.85 3.54 -10.92
C THR A 46 6.52 2.44 -9.89
N ASN A 47 5.26 2.01 -9.80
CA ASN A 47 4.84 0.87 -8.98
C ASN A 47 5.53 -0.43 -9.40
N MET A 48 5.69 -0.69 -10.69
CA MET A 48 6.43 -1.85 -11.16
C MET A 48 7.90 -1.82 -10.73
N PHE A 49 8.61 -0.70 -10.96
CA PHE A 49 10.05 -0.63 -10.70
C PHE A 49 10.41 -0.45 -9.23
N LEU A 50 9.59 0.23 -8.43
CA LEU A 50 9.86 0.48 -7.01
C LEU A 50 9.02 -0.40 -6.09
N GLY A 51 7.75 -0.62 -6.43
CA GLY A 51 6.82 -1.42 -5.65
C GLY A 51 7.18 -2.90 -5.64
N VAL A 52 7.55 -3.50 -6.78
CA VAL A 52 7.97 -4.92 -6.81
C VAL A 52 9.17 -5.19 -5.88
N PRO A 53 10.34 -4.51 -6.01
CA PRO A 53 11.46 -4.79 -5.12
C PRO A 53 11.16 -4.45 -3.67
N ALA A 54 10.39 -3.39 -3.38
CA ALA A 54 10.01 -3.04 -2.02
C ALA A 54 9.15 -4.14 -1.37
N ASN A 55 8.09 -4.59 -2.04
CA ASN A 55 7.20 -5.61 -1.51
C ASN A 55 7.91 -6.98 -1.40
N LEU A 56 8.76 -7.35 -2.35
CA LEU A 56 9.59 -8.56 -2.24
C LEU A 56 10.54 -8.50 -1.03
N MET A 57 11.13 -7.33 -0.77
CA MET A 57 11.98 -7.13 0.41
C MET A 57 11.18 -7.22 1.72
N VAL A 58 9.94 -6.71 1.74
CA VAL A 58 9.02 -6.88 2.89
C VAL A 58 8.73 -8.37 3.12
N LEU A 59 8.36 -9.10 2.08
CA LEU A 59 8.08 -10.54 2.16
C LEU A 59 9.32 -11.32 2.66
N TRP A 60 10.49 -10.99 2.14
CA TRP A 60 11.75 -11.60 2.56
C TRP A 60 12.05 -11.32 4.04
N LEU A 61 11.84 -10.09 4.50
CA LEU A 61 12.09 -9.70 5.88
C LEU A 61 11.14 -10.40 6.86
N ILE A 62 9.85 -10.46 6.52
CA ILE A 62 8.84 -11.19 7.32
C ILE A 62 9.19 -12.68 7.38
N HIS A 63 9.60 -13.27 6.25
CA HIS A 63 10.01 -14.67 6.22
C HIS A 63 11.24 -14.94 7.09
N LYS A 64 12.24 -14.06 7.03
CA LYS A 64 13.47 -14.16 7.81
C LYS A 64 13.24 -13.98 9.31
N ASN A 65 12.33 -13.08 9.69
CA ASN A 65 12.06 -12.72 11.08
C ASN A 65 10.91 -13.53 11.71
N LYS A 66 10.59 -14.72 11.18
CA LYS A 66 9.50 -15.58 11.69
C LYS A 66 9.56 -15.88 13.19
N GLY A 67 10.73 -15.79 13.84
CA GLY A 67 10.90 -15.99 15.28
C GLY A 67 10.43 -14.81 16.16
N ASP A 68 10.49 -13.58 15.66
CA ASP A 68 10.17 -12.33 16.38
C ASP A 68 9.01 -11.55 15.73
N SER A 69 8.21 -12.22 14.89
CA SER A 69 7.22 -11.57 14.02
C SER A 69 6.20 -10.76 14.82
N SER A 70 5.97 -9.52 14.39
CA SER A 70 4.90 -8.70 14.94
C SER A 70 3.55 -9.27 14.52
N THR A 71 2.54 -9.08 15.35
CA THR A 71 1.20 -9.62 15.10
C THR A 71 0.54 -9.06 13.83
N SER A 72 0.96 -7.88 13.36
CA SER A 72 0.47 -7.27 12.11
C SER A 72 1.11 -7.88 10.86
N ASP A 73 2.20 -8.67 11.00
CA ASP A 73 3.02 -9.12 9.87
C ASP A 73 2.26 -10.06 8.93
N ILE A 74 1.24 -10.79 9.43
CA ILE A 74 0.35 -11.62 8.61
C ILE A 74 -0.41 -10.77 7.59
N PHE A 75 -1.02 -9.67 8.01
CA PHE A 75 -1.78 -8.80 7.09
C PHE A 75 -0.85 -8.07 6.13
N ILE A 76 0.33 -7.65 6.60
CA ILE A 76 1.35 -7.00 5.77
C ILE A 76 1.88 -7.98 4.71
N PHE A 77 2.08 -9.24 5.07
CA PHE A 77 2.47 -10.30 4.13
C PHE A 77 1.44 -10.44 3.01
N HIS A 78 0.16 -10.59 3.34
CA HIS A 78 -0.88 -10.74 2.33
C HIS A 78 -1.03 -9.49 1.45
N LEU A 79 -0.95 -8.30 2.03
CA LEU A 79 -0.97 -7.05 1.29
C LEU A 79 0.21 -6.95 0.32
N ALA A 80 1.42 -7.31 0.75
CA ALA A 80 2.60 -7.32 -0.12
C ALA A 80 2.48 -8.34 -1.27
N VAL A 81 1.83 -9.49 -1.05
CA VAL A 81 1.51 -10.44 -2.13
C VAL A 81 0.57 -9.81 -3.16
N LEU A 82 -0.50 -9.14 -2.71
CA LEU A 82 -1.41 -8.44 -3.61
C LEU A 82 -0.71 -7.36 -4.43
N ASP A 83 0.14 -6.56 -3.77
CA ASP A 83 0.87 -5.47 -4.41
C ASP A 83 1.90 -5.99 -5.42
N VAL A 84 2.60 -7.10 -5.15
CA VAL A 84 3.50 -7.73 -6.14
C VAL A 84 2.72 -8.19 -7.37
N LEU A 85 1.58 -8.88 -7.18
CA LEU A 85 0.75 -9.35 -8.28
C LEU A 85 0.26 -8.17 -9.14
N PHE A 86 -0.18 -7.10 -8.49
CA PHE A 86 -0.65 -5.88 -9.16
C PHE A 86 0.46 -5.15 -9.91
N CYS A 87 1.62 -4.95 -9.28
CA CYS A 87 2.74 -4.20 -9.86
C CYS A 87 3.36 -4.87 -11.10
N LEU A 88 3.03 -6.14 -11.40
CA LEU A 88 3.46 -6.84 -12.61
C LEU A 88 2.51 -6.64 -13.81
N ILE A 89 1.32 -6.06 -13.61
CA ILE A 89 0.30 -5.80 -14.63
C ILE A 89 0.59 -4.64 -15.60
N PRO A 90 1.31 -3.56 -15.25
CA PRO A 90 1.42 -2.37 -16.11
C PRO A 90 1.85 -2.64 -17.56
N PRO A 91 2.78 -3.58 -17.88
CA PRO A 91 3.10 -3.91 -19.27
C PRO A 91 1.91 -4.47 -20.05
N LEU A 92 1.10 -5.33 -19.42
CA LEU A 92 -0.10 -5.91 -20.02
C LEU A 92 -1.17 -4.83 -20.26
N GLU A 93 -1.37 -3.95 -19.28
CA GLU A 93 -2.29 -2.82 -19.39
C GLU A 93 -1.89 -1.86 -20.53
N LEU A 94 -0.60 -1.52 -20.66
CA LEU A 94 -0.13 -0.66 -21.75
C LEU A 94 -0.46 -1.27 -23.11
N VAL A 95 -0.24 -2.57 -23.26
CA VAL A 95 -0.51 -3.29 -24.50
C VAL A 95 -2.00 -3.33 -24.82
N ASP A 96 -2.86 -3.50 -23.81
CA ASP A 96 -4.32 -3.46 -23.97
C ASP A 96 -4.84 -2.06 -24.32
N LEU A 97 -4.36 -1.04 -23.63
CA LEU A 97 -4.77 0.35 -23.86
C LEU A 97 -4.41 0.85 -25.26
N VAL A 98 -3.29 0.40 -25.83
CA VAL A 98 -2.73 0.94 -27.08
C VAL A 98 -2.94 0.02 -28.28
N PHE A 99 -2.79 -1.30 -28.12
CA PHE A 99 -2.64 -2.22 -29.25
C PHE A 99 -3.71 -3.31 -29.34
N LEU A 100 -4.15 -3.88 -28.21
CA LEU A 100 -5.02 -5.06 -28.20
C LEU A 100 -6.50 -4.73 -27.99
N THR A 101 -7.35 -5.56 -28.58
CA THR A 101 -8.81 -5.60 -28.35
C THR A 101 -9.24 -7.06 -28.17
N ILE A 102 -8.40 -7.85 -27.48
CA ILE A 102 -8.62 -9.27 -27.26
C ILE A 102 -9.39 -9.45 -25.96
N ASP A 103 -10.51 -10.17 -26.01
CA ASP A 103 -11.40 -10.34 -24.85
C ASP A 103 -10.70 -11.05 -23.66
N ALA A 104 -9.66 -11.86 -23.89
CA ALA A 104 -8.91 -12.54 -22.82
C ALA A 104 -8.14 -11.56 -21.90
N THR A 105 -7.52 -10.53 -22.47
CA THR A 105 -6.74 -9.53 -21.70
C THR A 105 -7.65 -8.73 -20.79
N TRP A 106 -8.86 -8.42 -21.28
CA TRP A 106 -9.91 -7.74 -20.51
C TRP A 106 -10.24 -8.46 -19.20
N TYR A 107 -10.49 -9.77 -19.25
CA TYR A 107 -10.81 -10.57 -18.06
C TYR A 107 -9.66 -10.57 -17.04
N VAL A 108 -8.42 -10.74 -17.52
CA VAL A 108 -7.24 -10.75 -16.64
C VAL A 108 -7.05 -9.40 -15.97
N LEU A 109 -7.11 -8.30 -16.73
CA LEU A 109 -7.00 -6.94 -16.18
C LEU A 109 -8.11 -6.67 -15.16
N HIS A 110 -9.37 -6.94 -15.50
CA HIS A 110 -10.49 -6.73 -14.59
C HIS A 110 -10.39 -7.55 -13.31
N PHE A 111 -9.90 -8.79 -13.40
CA PHE A 111 -9.67 -9.62 -12.22
C PHE A 111 -8.59 -9.03 -11.31
N VAL A 112 -7.42 -8.66 -11.87
CA VAL A 112 -6.31 -8.15 -11.05
C VAL A 112 -6.60 -6.75 -10.50
N TYR A 113 -7.25 -5.88 -11.28
CA TYR A 113 -7.77 -4.61 -10.76
C TYR A 113 -8.81 -4.84 -9.68
N GLY A 114 -9.68 -5.85 -9.82
CA GLY A 114 -10.65 -6.20 -8.78
C GLY A 114 -10.00 -6.66 -7.48
N ILE A 115 -8.88 -7.38 -7.58
CA ILE A 115 -8.05 -7.72 -6.40
C ILE A 115 -7.52 -6.45 -5.74
N LYS A 116 -6.96 -5.52 -6.54
CA LYS A 116 -6.35 -4.28 -6.05
C LYS A 116 -7.37 -3.31 -5.42
N ASP A 117 -8.57 -3.20 -5.99
CA ASP A 117 -9.68 -2.41 -5.43
C ASP A 117 -9.97 -2.76 -3.97
N CYS A 118 -9.84 -4.04 -3.62
CA CYS A 118 -10.14 -4.58 -2.30
C CYS A 118 -8.92 -4.64 -1.37
N SER A 119 -7.70 -4.29 -1.83
CA SER A 119 -6.51 -4.24 -0.98
C SER A 119 -6.64 -3.34 0.26
N PRO A 120 -7.45 -2.25 0.26
CA PRO A 120 -7.70 -1.45 1.47
C PRO A 120 -8.33 -2.23 2.63
N LEU A 121 -8.92 -3.40 2.39
CA LEU A 121 -9.42 -4.27 3.46
C LEU A 121 -8.27 -4.83 4.32
N PHE A 122 -7.16 -5.25 3.71
CA PHE A 122 -5.96 -5.65 4.46
C PHE A 122 -5.34 -4.46 5.20
N LEU A 123 -5.31 -3.28 4.58
CA LEU A 123 -4.85 -2.06 5.24
C LEU A 123 -5.74 -1.69 6.45
N SER A 124 -7.05 -1.91 6.33
CA SER A 124 -8.00 -1.76 7.43
C SER A 124 -7.71 -2.76 8.56
N CYS A 125 -7.42 -4.02 8.25
CA CYS A 125 -7.00 -5.00 9.26
C CYS A 125 -5.70 -4.58 9.98
N ILE A 126 -4.72 -4.03 9.26
CA ILE A 126 -3.49 -3.48 9.86
C ILE A 126 -3.81 -2.31 10.81
N CYS A 127 -4.72 -1.42 10.41
CA CYS A 127 -5.15 -0.29 11.25
C CYS A 127 -5.91 -0.76 12.50
N LEU A 128 -6.80 -1.74 12.35
CA LEU A 128 -7.51 -2.37 13.47
C LEU A 128 -6.53 -3.01 14.45
N ASP A 129 -5.55 -3.75 13.94
CA ASP A 129 -4.59 -4.43 14.80
C ASP A 129 -3.81 -3.46 15.67
N ARG A 130 -3.31 -2.38 15.06
CA ARG A 130 -2.60 -1.31 15.76
C ARG A 130 -3.50 -0.58 16.74
N TYR A 131 -4.76 -0.37 16.38
CA TYR A 131 -5.75 0.26 17.25
C TYR A 131 -5.95 -0.59 18.52
N VAL A 132 -6.21 -1.89 18.38
CA VAL A 132 -6.41 -2.80 19.52
C VAL A 132 -5.15 -2.86 20.37
N ALA A 133 -3.97 -2.91 19.77
CA ALA A 133 -2.69 -2.92 20.50
C ALA A 133 -2.47 -1.67 21.38
N VAL A 134 -2.85 -0.49 20.88
CA VAL A 134 -2.62 0.79 21.58
C VAL A 134 -3.73 1.11 22.58
N ILE A 135 -4.99 0.88 22.21
CA ILE A 135 -6.16 1.28 23.01
C ILE A 135 -6.54 0.20 24.03
N HIS A 136 -6.38 -1.07 23.66
CA HIS A 136 -6.82 -2.22 24.47
C HIS A 136 -5.69 -3.25 24.66
N PRO A 137 -4.59 -2.88 25.36
CA PRO A 137 -3.40 -3.74 25.48
C PRO A 137 -3.67 -5.08 26.19
N ILE A 138 -4.62 -5.12 27.13
CA ILE A 138 -5.02 -6.35 27.85
C ILE A 138 -5.73 -7.31 26.87
N THR A 139 -6.70 -6.80 26.10
CA THR A 139 -7.40 -7.56 25.06
C THR A 139 -6.43 -8.02 23.97
N PHE A 140 -5.49 -7.17 23.55
CA PHE A 140 -4.46 -7.52 22.59
C PHE A 140 -3.57 -8.68 23.07
N THR A 141 -3.21 -8.70 24.36
CA THR A 141 -2.43 -9.78 24.97
C THR A 141 -3.24 -11.08 25.06
N ALA A 142 -4.55 -11.00 25.31
CA ALA A 142 -5.45 -12.15 25.28
C ALA A 142 -5.65 -12.70 23.85
N LEU A 143 -5.69 -11.81 22.85
CA LEU A 143 -5.79 -12.13 21.42
C LEU A 143 -4.42 -12.41 20.76
N LYS A 144 -3.41 -12.77 21.56
CA LYS A 144 -2.07 -13.07 21.08
C LYS A 144 -2.03 -14.30 20.16
N ASP A 145 -3.05 -15.16 20.21
CA ASP A 145 -3.16 -16.31 19.32
C ASP A 145 -3.32 -15.89 17.84
N GLN A 146 -2.43 -16.39 16.99
CA GLN A 146 -2.36 -16.05 15.57
C GLN A 146 -3.56 -16.60 14.78
N ASN A 147 -4.27 -17.61 15.30
CA ASN A 147 -5.38 -18.25 14.60
C ASN A 147 -6.48 -17.27 14.20
N HIS A 148 -6.84 -16.33 15.07
CA HIS A 148 -7.86 -15.32 14.78
C HIS A 148 -7.50 -14.42 13.59
N ARG A 149 -6.21 -14.09 13.45
CA ARG A 149 -5.69 -13.24 12.38
C ARG A 149 -5.67 -13.99 11.06
N THR A 150 -5.29 -15.27 11.09
CA THR A 150 -5.34 -16.15 9.92
C THR A 150 -6.77 -16.33 9.43
N VAL A 151 -7.74 -16.54 10.33
CA VAL A 151 -9.16 -16.60 9.99
C VAL A 151 -9.63 -15.29 9.37
N LEU A 152 -9.28 -14.14 9.98
CA LEU A 152 -9.65 -12.83 9.43
C LEU A 152 -9.02 -12.59 8.04
N ALA A 153 -7.75 -12.93 7.87
CA ALA A 153 -7.07 -12.82 6.57
C ALA A 153 -7.73 -13.70 5.51
N PHE A 154 -8.12 -14.92 5.87
CA PHE A 154 -8.87 -15.82 4.98
C PHE A 154 -10.22 -15.23 4.56
N LEU A 155 -10.98 -14.67 5.51
CA LEU A 155 -12.26 -13.99 5.21
C LEU A 155 -12.06 -12.80 4.25
N VAL A 156 -11.03 -11.98 4.48
CA VAL A 156 -10.70 -10.86 3.60
C VAL A 156 -10.32 -11.37 2.21
N TRP A 157 -9.52 -12.44 2.10
CA TRP A 157 -9.22 -13.08 0.81
C TRP A 157 -10.47 -13.55 0.07
N LEU A 158 -11.42 -14.18 0.77
CA LEU A 158 -12.68 -14.60 0.15
C LEU A 158 -13.45 -13.41 -0.41
N ILE A 159 -13.54 -12.30 0.34
CA ILE A 159 -14.19 -11.07 -0.13
C ILE A 159 -13.49 -10.53 -1.38
N ILE A 160 -12.15 -10.46 -1.36
CA ILE A 160 -11.34 -9.99 -2.49
C ILE A 160 -11.58 -10.85 -3.73
N LEU A 161 -11.50 -12.18 -3.59
CA LEU A 161 -11.65 -13.11 -4.71
C LEU A 161 -13.07 -13.06 -5.29
N VAL A 162 -14.09 -13.03 -4.44
CA VAL A 162 -15.49 -12.89 -4.88
C VAL A 162 -15.65 -11.58 -5.65
N TYR A 163 -15.22 -10.45 -5.09
CA TYR A 163 -15.33 -9.16 -5.76
C TYR A 163 -14.55 -9.14 -7.09
N ALA A 164 -13.33 -9.67 -7.12
CA ALA A 164 -12.50 -9.74 -8.32
C ALA A 164 -13.12 -10.61 -9.41
N SER A 165 -13.68 -11.77 -9.06
CA SER A 165 -14.42 -12.64 -9.99
C SER A 165 -15.67 -11.94 -10.53
N LEU A 166 -16.42 -11.22 -9.69
CA LEU A 166 -17.59 -10.45 -10.11
C LEU A 166 -17.19 -9.31 -11.07
N LYS A 167 -16.09 -8.60 -10.80
CA LYS A 167 -15.54 -7.55 -11.70
C LYS A 167 -15.11 -8.12 -13.05
N CYS A 168 -14.49 -9.31 -13.03
CA CYS A 168 -14.02 -10.02 -14.21
C CYS A 168 -15.17 -10.39 -15.16
N VAL A 169 -16.28 -10.94 -14.63
CA VAL A 169 -17.44 -11.34 -15.46
C VAL A 169 -18.16 -10.13 -16.09
N GLY A 170 -18.03 -8.93 -15.51
CA GLY A 170 -18.46 -7.66 -16.14
C GLY A 170 -19.98 -7.47 -16.31
N ASN A 171 -20.81 -8.42 -15.88
CA ASN A 171 -22.26 -8.43 -16.13
C ASN A 171 -23.11 -7.92 -14.96
N ILE A 172 -22.51 -7.24 -13.98
CA ILE A 172 -23.20 -6.84 -12.74
C ILE A 172 -23.43 -5.33 -12.74
N MET A 173 -24.70 -4.95 -12.81
CA MET A 173 -25.13 -3.56 -12.66
C MET A 173 -24.79 -3.05 -11.25
N ASN A 174 -24.35 -1.78 -11.15
CA ASN A 174 -23.99 -1.10 -9.90
C ASN A 174 -22.67 -1.53 -9.24
N PHE A 175 -21.74 -2.15 -9.98
CA PHE A 175 -20.44 -2.51 -9.44
C PHE A 175 -19.67 -1.29 -8.88
N ASP A 176 -19.77 -0.14 -9.54
CA ASP A 176 -19.17 1.12 -9.08
C ASP A 176 -19.73 1.58 -7.72
N LYS A 177 -21.00 1.27 -7.42
CA LYS A 177 -21.60 1.57 -6.11
C LYS A 177 -21.05 0.65 -5.03
N VAL A 178 -20.86 -0.64 -5.34
CA VAL A 178 -20.25 -1.61 -4.41
C VAL A 178 -18.84 -1.16 -4.04
N PHE A 179 -18.03 -0.79 -5.05
CA PHE A 179 -16.71 -0.20 -4.83
C PHE A 179 -16.79 1.05 -3.95
N THR A 180 -17.69 1.99 -4.29
CA THR A 180 -17.87 3.25 -3.55
C THR A 180 -18.20 3.02 -2.07
N VAL A 181 -19.13 2.11 -1.76
CA VAL A 181 -19.49 1.78 -0.38
C VAL A 181 -18.32 1.12 0.35
N MET A 182 -17.62 0.19 -0.31
CA MET A 182 -16.46 -0.49 0.26
C MET A 182 -15.36 0.51 0.61
N ILE A 183 -14.96 1.36 -0.34
CA ILE A 183 -13.85 2.30 -0.14
C ILE A 183 -14.22 3.38 0.89
N LEU A 184 -15.46 3.87 0.90
CA LEU A 184 -15.94 4.82 1.90
C LEU A 184 -15.87 4.22 3.31
N THR A 185 -16.35 2.99 3.47
CA THR A 185 -16.35 2.27 4.76
C THR A 185 -14.91 2.01 5.22
N ALA A 186 -14.06 1.47 4.34
CA ALA A 186 -12.66 1.21 4.64
C ALA A 186 -11.92 2.50 5.02
N PHE A 187 -12.09 3.58 4.25
CA PHE A 187 -11.46 4.86 4.52
C PHE A 187 -11.89 5.46 5.86
N ALA A 188 -13.20 5.53 6.13
CA ALA A 188 -13.73 6.05 7.38
C ALA A 188 -13.19 5.24 8.58
N PHE A 189 -13.16 3.92 8.45
CA PHE A 189 -12.62 3.03 9.48
C PHE A 189 -11.11 3.25 9.70
N MET A 190 -10.31 3.30 8.64
CA MET A 190 -8.88 3.57 8.72
C MET A 190 -8.58 4.92 9.37
N VAL A 191 -9.29 5.99 8.98
CA VAL A 191 -9.14 7.32 9.58
C VAL A 191 -9.52 7.28 11.06
N PHE A 192 -10.66 6.66 11.40
CA PHE A 192 -11.09 6.49 12.79
C PHE A 192 -10.02 5.81 13.65
N CYS A 193 -9.50 4.66 13.21
CA CYS A 193 -8.47 3.92 13.93
C CYS A 193 -7.22 4.78 14.15
N ASN A 194 -6.71 5.44 13.11
CA ASN A 194 -5.50 6.25 13.20
C ASN A 194 -5.70 7.51 14.07
N VAL A 195 -6.85 8.17 13.98
CA VAL A 195 -7.18 9.33 14.83
C VAL A 195 -7.32 8.92 16.29
N ALA A 196 -7.95 7.79 16.58
CA ALA A 196 -8.07 7.28 17.95
C ALA A 196 -6.70 6.91 18.55
N ILE A 197 -5.81 6.28 17.76
CA ILE A 197 -4.43 6.04 18.17
C ILE A 197 -3.71 7.36 18.47
N LEU A 198 -3.81 8.37 17.59
CA LEU A 198 -3.20 9.68 17.81
C LEU A 198 -3.74 10.36 19.07
N TRP A 199 -5.05 10.27 19.32
CA TRP A 199 -5.70 10.83 20.49
C TRP A 199 -5.24 10.16 21.78
N ALA A 200 -5.19 8.83 21.84
CA ALA A 200 -4.66 8.10 22.98
C ALA A 200 -3.18 8.42 23.22
N LEU A 201 -2.37 8.42 22.17
CA LEU A 201 -0.98 8.87 22.25
C LEU A 201 -0.88 10.33 22.72
N ARG A 202 -1.83 11.21 22.41
CA ARG A 202 -1.81 12.58 22.96
C ARG A 202 -2.15 12.61 24.45
N GLN A 203 -3.15 11.83 24.88
CA GLN A 203 -3.68 11.87 26.25
C GLN A 203 -2.79 11.22 27.32
N SER A 204 -1.97 10.22 26.98
CA SER A 204 -1.14 9.52 27.98
C SER A 204 0.06 10.34 28.50
N GLY A 205 -0.07 11.65 28.70
CA GLY A 205 1.00 12.52 29.21
C GLY A 205 0.46 13.57 30.18
N PRO A 206 0.30 13.23 31.48
CA PRO A 206 0.11 14.22 32.52
C PRO A 206 1.48 14.68 33.07
N GLY A 207 1.78 15.98 33.01
CA GLY A 207 2.72 16.60 33.95
C GLY A 207 4.18 16.87 33.54
N LYS A 208 4.53 16.92 32.25
CA LYS A 208 5.77 17.57 31.76
C LYS A 208 5.65 17.80 30.26
N ASP A 209 5.82 19.04 29.80
CA ASP A 209 5.59 19.49 28.41
C ASP A 209 6.49 18.82 27.33
N THR A 210 7.22 17.77 27.69
CA THR A 210 8.10 17.01 26.80
C THR A 210 7.62 15.58 26.68
N MET A 211 6.92 15.29 25.57
CA MET A 211 6.55 13.92 25.19
C MET A 211 7.81 13.04 25.10
N HIS A 212 7.83 11.93 25.85
CA HIS A 212 8.95 10.98 25.86
C HIS A 212 9.37 10.61 24.42
N PRO A 213 10.67 10.52 24.09
CA PRO A 213 11.16 10.39 22.71
C PRO A 213 10.55 9.22 21.94
N VAL A 214 10.32 8.08 22.59
CA VAL A 214 9.67 6.90 21.99
C VAL A 214 8.22 7.20 21.58
N LYS A 215 7.50 7.92 22.44
CA LYS A 215 6.09 8.29 22.21
C LYS A 215 5.95 9.35 21.11
N LYS A 216 6.87 10.33 21.09
CA LYS A 216 6.97 11.34 20.02
C LYS A 216 7.21 10.70 18.66
N LYS A 217 8.06 9.67 18.63
CA LYS A 217 8.34 8.88 17.42
C LYS A 217 7.12 8.08 16.96
N ALA A 218 6.44 7.37 17.87
CA ALA A 218 5.21 6.64 17.56
C ALA A 218 4.11 7.57 17.01
N PHE A 219 3.89 8.71 17.66
CA PHE A 219 2.92 9.72 17.19
C PHE A 219 3.25 10.23 15.78
N ARG A 220 4.52 10.59 15.53
CA ARG A 220 4.96 11.03 14.19
C ARG A 220 4.73 9.95 13.13
N MET A 221 5.02 8.69 13.46
CA MET A 221 4.80 7.57 12.53
C MET A 221 3.32 7.39 12.19
N VAL A 222 2.42 7.41 13.19
CA VAL A 222 0.97 7.28 12.96
C VAL A 222 0.43 8.47 12.17
N LEU A 223 0.94 9.69 12.43
CA LEU A 223 0.56 10.88 11.67
C LEU A 223 0.95 10.76 10.19
N VAL A 224 2.15 10.26 9.90
CA VAL A 224 2.60 10.00 8.51
C VAL A 224 1.71 8.97 7.84
N ILE A 225 1.33 7.89 8.54
CA ILE A 225 0.41 6.87 8.01
C ILE A 225 -0.96 7.47 7.69
N LEU A 226 -1.53 8.26 8.60
CA LEU A 226 -2.79 8.95 8.36
C LEU A 226 -2.70 9.88 7.15
N ALA A 227 -1.62 10.65 7.02
CA ALA A 227 -1.41 11.52 5.87
C ALA A 227 -1.34 10.73 4.55
N ILE A 228 -0.65 9.58 4.54
CA ILE A 228 -0.58 8.69 3.38
C ILE A 228 -1.96 8.11 3.03
N ILE A 229 -2.75 7.71 4.03
CA ILE A 229 -4.11 7.19 3.81
C ILE A 229 -5.01 8.28 3.20
N VAL A 230 -4.98 9.49 3.77
CA VAL A 230 -5.75 10.62 3.24
C VAL A 230 -5.30 10.95 1.82
N PHE A 231 -4.00 11.05 1.57
CA PHE A 231 -3.47 11.40 0.25
C PHE A 231 -3.88 10.41 -0.85
N ASN A 232 -3.76 9.10 -0.60
CA ASN A 232 -4.02 8.09 -1.64
C ASN A 232 -5.51 7.75 -1.79
N TYR A 233 -6.29 7.76 -0.70
CA TYR A 233 -7.67 7.25 -0.71
C TYR A 233 -8.75 8.33 -0.63
N PHE A 234 -8.44 9.58 -0.29
CA PHE A 234 -9.42 10.66 -0.32
C PHE A 234 -9.98 10.94 -1.73
N PRO A 235 -9.19 10.96 -2.82
CA PRO A 235 -9.71 11.22 -4.17
C PRO A 235 -10.86 10.29 -4.59
N PRO A 236 -10.74 8.94 -4.54
CA PRO A 236 -11.87 8.07 -4.88
C PRO A 236 -13.06 8.27 -3.94
N VAL A 237 -12.82 8.45 -2.63
CA VAL A 237 -13.89 8.66 -1.64
C VAL A 237 -14.67 9.96 -1.88
N ALA A 238 -13.99 11.02 -2.31
CA ALA A 238 -14.60 12.31 -2.55
C ALA A 238 -15.34 12.40 -3.88
N LEU A 239 -14.90 11.64 -4.90
CA LEU A 239 -15.39 11.80 -6.27
C LEU A 239 -16.40 10.72 -6.72
N PHE A 240 -16.25 9.47 -6.27
CA PHE A 240 -17.07 8.35 -6.75
C PHE A 240 -18.53 8.37 -6.28
N PRO A 241 -18.88 8.86 -5.07
CA PRO A 241 -20.28 9.04 -4.68
C PRO A 241 -21.05 10.00 -5.59
N PHE A 242 -20.35 10.94 -6.21
CA PHE A 242 -20.93 11.97 -7.08
C PHE A 242 -20.73 11.67 -8.57
N GLN A 243 -20.40 10.43 -8.94
CA GLN A 243 -20.15 10.04 -10.33
C GLN A 243 -21.26 10.46 -11.31
N ASN A 244 -22.53 10.40 -10.88
CA ASN A 244 -23.70 10.76 -11.69
C ASN A 244 -23.81 12.28 -11.98
N GLN A 245 -23.04 13.11 -11.28
CA GLN A 245 -23.02 14.56 -11.50
C GLN A 245 -22.01 14.96 -12.59
N PHE A 246 -21.09 14.06 -12.95
CA PHE A 246 -20.09 14.30 -13.98
C PHE A 246 -20.56 13.74 -15.32
N SER A 247 -20.08 14.34 -16.42
CA SER A 247 -20.24 13.72 -17.74
C SER A 247 -19.54 12.36 -17.77
N PRO A 248 -20.13 11.31 -18.37
CA PRO A 248 -19.53 9.98 -18.45
C PRO A 248 -18.09 9.98 -18.96
N ASP A 249 -17.79 10.84 -19.95
CA ASP A 249 -16.45 10.94 -20.54
C ASP A 249 -15.44 11.55 -19.56
N VAL A 250 -15.84 12.57 -18.82
CA VAL A 250 -14.99 13.20 -17.79
C VAL A 250 -14.73 12.21 -16.66
N PHE A 251 -15.76 11.49 -16.21
CA PHE A 251 -15.61 10.52 -15.14
C PHE A 251 -14.65 9.40 -15.56
N ARG A 252 -14.86 8.82 -16.75
CA ARG A 252 -14.08 7.69 -17.27
C ARG A 252 -12.65 8.08 -17.65
N CYS A 253 -12.47 9.18 -18.38
CA CYS A 253 -11.17 9.53 -18.96
C CYS A 253 -10.29 10.39 -18.03
N TYR A 254 -10.87 11.02 -17.00
CA TYR A 254 -10.14 11.91 -16.09
C TYR A 254 -10.22 11.43 -14.64
N ILE A 255 -11.41 11.46 -14.04
CA ILE A 255 -11.60 11.24 -12.60
C ILE A 255 -11.16 9.83 -12.19
N HIS A 256 -11.55 8.83 -12.98
CA HIS A 256 -11.21 7.42 -12.74
C HIS A 256 -9.69 7.22 -12.68
N TYR A 257 -8.96 7.63 -13.72
CA TYR A 257 -7.51 7.46 -13.79
C TYR A 257 -6.74 8.26 -12.73
N VAL A 258 -7.20 9.48 -12.39
CA VAL A 258 -6.60 10.26 -11.30
C VAL A 258 -6.79 9.57 -9.95
N ALA A 259 -8.03 9.14 -9.66
CA ALA A 259 -8.36 8.52 -8.39
C ALA A 259 -7.67 7.16 -8.21
N PHE A 260 -7.72 6.29 -9.22
CA PHE A 260 -7.05 4.99 -9.20
C PHE A 260 -5.53 5.14 -9.24
N GLY A 261 -4.98 6.08 -10.02
CA GLY A 261 -3.54 6.34 -10.02
C GLY A 261 -3.00 6.71 -8.63
N LEU A 262 -3.69 7.60 -7.91
CA LEU A 262 -3.32 7.93 -6.51
C LEU A 262 -3.55 6.75 -5.56
N MET A 263 -4.67 6.04 -5.69
CA MET A 263 -4.97 4.90 -4.85
C MET A 263 -3.96 3.76 -5.03
N ASP A 264 -3.50 3.52 -6.26
CA ASP A 264 -2.59 2.44 -6.62
C ASP A 264 -1.14 2.76 -6.31
N PHE A 265 -0.78 4.04 -6.28
CA PHE A 265 0.54 4.47 -5.82
C PHE A 265 0.83 4.07 -4.36
N SER A 266 -0.22 3.72 -3.60
CA SER A 266 -0.08 3.16 -2.26
C SER A 266 0.77 1.89 -2.21
N SER A 267 0.78 1.08 -3.28
CA SER A 267 1.53 -0.17 -3.40
C SER A 267 3.06 0.01 -3.34
N THR A 268 3.55 1.23 -3.57
CA THR A 268 4.95 1.59 -3.36
C THR A 268 5.18 2.27 -2.01
N ILE A 269 4.28 3.19 -1.61
CA ILE A 269 4.47 4.00 -0.40
C ILE A 269 4.44 3.14 0.87
N GLN A 270 3.49 2.21 0.97
CA GLN A 270 3.26 1.40 2.17
C GLN A 270 4.45 0.47 2.50
N PRO A 271 4.98 -0.35 1.57
CA PRO A 271 6.15 -1.19 1.86
C PRO A 271 7.40 -0.36 2.15
N MET A 272 7.60 0.77 1.48
CA MET A 272 8.73 1.66 1.79
C MET A 272 8.67 2.19 3.22
N LEU A 273 7.47 2.56 3.69
CA LEU A 273 7.28 2.98 5.08
C LEU A 273 7.54 1.85 6.08
N TYR A 274 7.13 0.62 5.75
CA TYR A 274 7.42 -0.56 6.55
C TYR A 274 8.94 -0.82 6.64
N LEU A 275 9.64 -0.82 5.50
CA LEU A 275 11.09 -1.03 5.45
C LEU A 275 11.85 0.07 6.20
N PHE A 276 11.40 1.33 6.10
CA PHE A 276 11.97 2.43 6.86
C PHE A 276 11.81 2.23 8.38
N LYS A 277 10.63 1.76 8.82
CA LYS A 277 10.35 1.44 10.22
C LYS A 277 11.24 0.30 10.72
N GLU A 278 11.36 -0.77 9.94
CA GLU A 278 12.18 -1.94 10.28
C GLU A 278 13.66 -1.60 10.36
N LYS A 279 14.22 -0.90 9.35
CA LYS A 279 15.61 -0.42 9.36
C LYS A 279 15.92 0.45 10.58
N LEU A 280 14.96 1.28 10.98
CA LEU A 280 15.09 2.14 12.15
C LEU A 280 14.99 1.36 13.48
N THR A 281 14.24 0.26 13.51
CA THR A 281 14.15 -0.65 14.66
C THR A 281 15.43 -1.45 14.81
N TRP A 282 15.95 -1.99 13.70
CA TRP A 282 17.22 -2.71 13.67
C TRP A 282 18.40 -1.85 14.13
N ARG A 283 18.47 -0.58 13.68
CA ARG A 283 19.49 0.36 14.17
C ARG A 283 19.39 0.63 15.68
N LEU A 284 18.19 0.70 16.24
CA LEU A 284 18.00 0.90 17.68
C LEU A 284 18.49 -0.31 18.48
N CYS A 285 18.15 -1.53 18.05
CA CYS A 285 18.59 -2.77 18.69
C CYS A 285 20.11 -2.93 18.64
N CYS A 286 20.76 -2.63 17.50
CA CYS A 286 22.23 -2.67 17.42
C CYS A 286 22.89 -1.62 18.33
N CYS A 287 22.32 -0.43 18.46
CA CYS A 287 22.85 0.59 19.39
C CYS A 287 22.68 0.16 20.86
N GLN A 288 21.58 -0.49 21.22
CA GLN A 288 21.39 -1.03 22.57
C GLN A 288 22.33 -2.22 22.85
N ALA A 289 22.49 -3.16 21.91
CA ALA A 289 23.43 -4.26 22.03
C ALA A 289 24.88 -3.78 22.21
N ASN A 290 25.30 -2.76 21.45
CA ASN A 290 26.63 -2.16 21.61
C ASN A 290 26.78 -1.41 22.95
N THR A 291 25.70 -0.90 23.54
CA THR A 291 25.74 -0.22 24.84
C THR A 291 25.79 -1.22 25.99
N GLU A 292 25.08 -2.35 25.88
CA GLU A 292 25.17 -3.45 26.84
C GLU A 292 26.55 -4.12 26.80
N GLN A 293 27.11 -4.32 25.60
CA GLN A 293 28.44 -4.91 25.41
C GLN A 293 29.56 -3.99 25.98
N ASN A 294 29.47 -2.67 25.76
CA ASN A 294 30.39 -1.69 26.36
C ASN A 294 30.23 -1.56 27.89
N ASN A 295 29.03 -1.77 28.44
CA ASN A 295 28.81 -1.76 29.89
C ASN A 295 29.34 -3.04 30.56
N SER A 296 29.24 -4.20 29.90
CA SER A 296 29.88 -5.45 30.37
C SER A 296 31.41 -5.40 30.28
N GLU A 297 31.99 -4.77 29.25
CA GLU A 297 33.45 -4.56 29.17
C GLU A 297 33.93 -3.52 30.20
N SER A 298 33.17 -2.45 30.47
CA SER A 298 33.51 -1.47 31.52
C SER A 298 33.42 -2.05 32.94
N GLN A 299 32.49 -2.97 33.20
CA GLN A 299 32.42 -3.71 34.47
C GLN A 299 33.53 -4.77 34.59
N GLY A 300 33.91 -5.44 33.49
CA GLY A 300 35.06 -6.36 33.46
C GLY A 300 36.39 -5.64 33.74
N VAL A 301 36.63 -4.48 33.12
CA VAL A 301 37.85 -3.68 33.32
C VAL A 301 37.92 -3.06 34.71
N ARG A 302 36.80 -2.62 35.30
CA ARG A 302 36.77 -2.14 36.71
C ARG A 302 37.04 -3.26 37.72
N THR A 303 36.65 -4.49 37.42
CA THR A 303 36.87 -5.64 38.31
C THR A 303 38.33 -6.09 38.26
N ILE A 304 38.95 -6.09 37.08
CA ILE A 304 40.37 -6.41 36.90
C ILE A 304 41.28 -5.34 37.52
N SER A 305 40.94 -4.05 37.40
CA SER A 305 41.71 -2.96 38.02
C SER A 305 41.67 -3.00 39.56
N LYS A 306 40.56 -3.47 40.17
CA LYS A 306 40.48 -3.65 41.62
C LYS A 306 41.28 -4.84 42.13
N SER A 307 41.38 -5.93 41.36
CA SER A 307 42.22 -7.09 41.71
C SER A 307 43.72 -6.84 41.54
N VAL A 308 44.14 -5.96 40.62
CA VAL A 308 45.55 -5.61 40.44
C VAL A 308 46.06 -4.69 41.55
N ASN A 309 45.23 -3.77 42.06
CA ASN A 309 45.61 -2.89 43.17
C ASN A 309 45.61 -3.57 44.56
N GLN A 310 45.18 -4.84 44.67
CA GLN A 310 45.24 -5.61 45.92
C GLN A 310 46.48 -6.53 46.02
N ILE A 311 47.32 -6.56 44.98
CA ILE A 311 48.53 -7.39 44.91
C ILE A 311 49.81 -6.52 45.05
N SER A 312 49.66 -5.20 45.21
CA SER A 312 50.77 -4.23 45.28
C SER A 312 50.93 -3.51 46.63
N ASP A 313 50.31 -4.04 47.70
CA ASP A 313 50.58 -3.68 49.10
C ASP A 313 50.91 -4.93 49.92
#